data_AF-A0A1I5JN60-F1
#
_entry.id   AF-A0A1I5JN60-F1
#
_cell.length_a   1.000
_cell.length_b   1.000
_cell.length_c   1.000
_cell.angle_alpha   90.00
_cell.angle_beta   90.00
_cell.angle_gamma   90.00
#
_symmetry.space_group_name_H-M   'P 1'
#
loop_
_entity.id
_entity.type
_entity.pdbx_description
1 polymer ?
#
loop_
_entity_poly.entity_id
_entity_poly.type
_entity_poly.pdbx_seq_one_letter_code
_entity_poly.pdbx_strand_id
1 'polypeptide(L)'
;MTQAGYNLSALEDCRAELDGKAGPVGAVGDGFEGQHVDAAIFGELDAAGDLAAAITALDAAGKKQFDAAEQLLRSASGALDAVRRSVDEIDQANAESFR
;
A
#
# COMPACT_ATOMS: atom_id res chain seq x y z
N MET A 1 -11.87 8.15 -28.89
CA MET A 1 -12.28 9.56 -28.93
C MET A 1 -11.82 10.19 -27.63
N THR A 2 -11.02 11.25 -27.68
CA THR A 2 -10.56 11.98 -26.48
C THR A 2 -11.67 12.92 -26.04
N GLN A 3 -12.52 12.45 -25.14
CA GLN A 3 -13.51 13.28 -24.46
C GLN A 3 -12.81 14.01 -23.31
N ALA A 4 -12.95 15.34 -23.29
CA ALA A 4 -12.37 16.29 -22.32
C ALA A 4 -10.94 16.01 -21.83
N GLY A 5 -9.88 16.23 -22.62
CA GLY A 5 -8.51 16.54 -22.13
C GLY A 5 -7.78 15.60 -21.13
N TYR A 6 -8.42 14.58 -20.58
CA TYR A 6 -7.92 13.72 -19.52
C TYR A 6 -7.35 12.45 -20.13
N ASN A 7 -6.13 12.09 -19.73
CA ASN A 7 -5.50 10.86 -20.17
C ASN A 7 -5.98 9.68 -19.28
N LEU A 8 -7.20 9.21 -19.53
CA LEU A 8 -7.81 8.12 -18.76
C LEU A 8 -6.98 6.82 -18.83
N SER A 9 -6.34 6.54 -19.98
CA SER A 9 -5.41 5.41 -20.11
C SER A 9 -4.26 5.51 -19.13
N ALA A 10 -3.65 6.70 -18.99
CA ALA A 10 -2.58 6.90 -18.02
C ALA A 10 -3.06 6.76 -16.56
N LEU A 11 -4.30 7.16 -16.25
CA LEU A 11 -4.87 6.96 -14.92
C LEU A 11 -5.11 5.47 -14.62
N GLU A 12 -5.58 4.71 -15.62
CA GLU A 12 -5.71 3.25 -15.53
C GLU A 12 -4.34 2.56 -15.35
N ASP A 13 -3.34 2.96 -16.13
CA ASP A 13 -1.98 2.43 -16.03
C ASP A 13 -1.38 2.70 -14.64
N CYS A 14 -1.52 3.94 -14.13
CA CYS A 14 -1.09 4.28 -12.78
C CYS A 14 -1.80 3.45 -11.71
N ARG A 15 -3.12 3.26 -11.84
CA ARG A 15 -3.89 2.45 -10.88
C ARG A 15 -3.42 0.99 -10.91
N ALA A 16 -3.23 0.42 -12.11
CA ALA A 16 -2.77 -0.95 -12.27
C ALA A 16 -1.38 -1.17 -11.66
N GLU A 17 -0.46 -0.21 -11.82
CA GLU A 17 0.86 -0.28 -11.21
C GLU A 17 0.76 -0.24 -9.68
N LEU A 18 -0.04 0.68 -9.11
CA LEU A 18 -0.23 0.79 -7.66
C LEU A 18 -0.85 -0.46 -7.05
N ASP A 19 -1.90 -1.01 -7.68
CA ASP A 19 -2.54 -2.26 -7.28
C ASP A 19 -1.53 -3.43 -7.35
N GLY A 20 -0.70 -3.46 -8.39
CA GLY A 20 0.36 -4.44 -8.58
C GLY A 20 1.47 -4.37 -7.52
N LYS A 21 1.69 -3.22 -6.87
CA LYS A 21 2.66 -3.08 -5.77
C LYS A 21 2.07 -3.34 -4.39
N ALA A 22 0.79 -3.03 -4.18
CA ALA A 22 0.16 -3.14 -2.86
C ALA A 22 0.27 -4.56 -2.29
N GLY A 23 -0.05 -5.58 -3.08
CA GLY A 23 0.05 -6.99 -2.66
C GLY A 23 1.47 -7.41 -2.26
N PRO A 24 2.49 -7.22 -3.12
CA PRO A 24 3.88 -7.50 -2.76
C PRO A 24 4.38 -6.74 -1.53
N VAL A 25 3.98 -5.47 -1.34
CA VAL A 25 4.35 -4.68 -0.16
C VAL A 25 3.75 -5.27 1.11
N GLY A 26 2.48 -5.64 1.09
CA GLY A 26 1.82 -6.35 2.20
C GLY A 26 2.51 -7.68 2.51
N ALA A 27 2.83 -8.47 1.48
CA ALA A 27 3.52 -9.75 1.64
C ALA A 27 4.92 -9.61 2.27
N VAL A 28 5.64 -8.51 2.00
CA VAL A 28 6.90 -8.21 2.70
C VAL A 28 6.63 -7.88 4.18
N GLY A 29 5.57 -7.10 4.46
CA GLY A 29 5.14 -6.78 5.82
C GLY A 29 4.73 -8.00 6.64
N ASP A 30 4.05 -8.97 6.03
CA ASP A 30 3.70 -10.25 6.65
C ASP A 30 4.95 -11.07 7.02
N GLY A 31 6.08 -10.85 6.35
CA GLY A 31 7.36 -11.45 6.70
C GLY A 31 7.96 -10.94 8.01
N PHE A 32 7.49 -9.79 8.52
CA PHE A 32 7.83 -9.20 9.81
C PHE A 32 6.83 -9.58 10.92
N GLU A 33 5.94 -10.55 10.68
CA GLU A 33 5.00 -11.02 11.70
C GLU A 33 5.49 -12.34 12.29
N GLY A 34 5.92 -12.30 13.56
CA GLY A 34 6.10 -13.51 14.38
C GLY A 34 7.54 -13.89 14.69
N GLN A 35 8.52 -13.00 14.49
CA GLN A 35 9.88 -13.23 14.96
C GLN A 35 9.99 -12.82 16.44
N HIS A 36 9.52 -13.69 17.34
CA HIS A 36 9.93 -13.59 18.73
C HIS A 36 11.36 -14.15 18.85
N VAL A 37 12.30 -13.29 19.20
CA VAL A 37 13.69 -13.70 19.40
C VAL A 37 13.85 -14.12 20.86
N ASP A 38 14.20 -15.39 21.07
CA ASP A 38 14.56 -15.88 22.39
C ASP A 38 15.94 -15.33 22.77
N ALA A 39 16.07 -14.69 23.93
CA ALA A 39 17.35 -14.21 24.43
C ALA A 39 18.41 -15.32 24.53
N ALA A 40 17.99 -16.58 24.71
CA ALA A 40 18.87 -17.74 24.77
C ALA A 40 19.72 -17.93 23.50
N ILE A 41 19.30 -17.40 22.33
CA ILE A 41 20.12 -17.48 21.11
C ILE A 41 21.44 -16.70 21.24
N PHE A 42 21.48 -15.72 22.15
CA PHE A 42 22.67 -14.90 22.41
C PHE A 42 23.54 -15.49 23.53
N GLY A 43 23.17 -16.63 24.12
CA GLY A 43 23.92 -17.27 25.20
C GLY A 43 23.97 -16.44 26.48
N GLU A 44 25.11 -16.44 27.16
CA GLU A 44 25.31 -15.78 28.47
C GLU A 44 25.65 -14.29 28.35
N LEU A 45 25.25 -13.63 27.25
CA LEU A 45 25.39 -12.18 27.12
C LEU A 45 24.52 -11.48 28.17
N ASP A 46 25.12 -10.64 29.01
CA ASP A 46 24.39 -9.85 30.01
C ASP A 46 23.24 -9.02 29.39
N ALA A 47 23.45 -8.55 28.15
CA ALA A 47 22.47 -7.78 27.38
C ALA A 47 21.60 -8.63 26.42
N ALA A 48 21.59 -9.96 26.55
CA ALA A 48 20.85 -10.85 25.67
C ALA A 48 19.34 -10.55 25.62
N GLY A 49 18.75 -10.23 26.77
CA GLY A 49 17.35 -9.83 26.89
C GLY A 49 17.05 -8.52 26.14
N ASP A 50 17.91 -7.52 26.29
CA ASP A 50 17.76 -6.22 25.62
C ASP A 50 17.92 -6.34 24.10
N LEU A 51 18.85 -7.18 23.64
CA LEU A 51 19.03 -7.48 22.22
C LEU A 51 17.81 -8.20 21.63
N ALA A 52 17.30 -9.23 22.30
CA ALA A 52 16.08 -9.92 21.91
C ALA A 52 14.90 -8.94 21.81
N ALA A 53 14.71 -8.10 22.83
CA ALA A 53 13.66 -7.09 22.83
C ALA A 53 13.82 -6.06 21.70
N ALA A 54 15.04 -5.60 21.42
CA ALA A 54 15.31 -4.67 20.34
C ALA A 54 15.00 -5.26 18.96
N ILE A 55 15.32 -6.55 18.74
CA ILE A 55 15.00 -7.22 17.47
C ILE A 55 13.50 -7.44 17.33
N THR A 56 12.81 -7.88 18.38
CA THR A 56 11.33 -7.98 18.35
C THR A 56 10.67 -6.62 18.13
N ALA A 57 11.23 -5.53 18.67
CA ALA A 57 10.75 -4.17 18.39
C ALA A 57 10.99 -3.74 16.94
N LEU A 58 12.14 -4.11 16.36
CA LEU A 58 12.45 -3.89 14.95
C LEU A 58 11.48 -4.65 14.04
N ASP A 59 11.17 -5.91 14.37
CA ASP A 59 10.21 -6.76 13.66
C ASP A 59 8.83 -6.06 13.59
N ALA A 60 8.30 -5.69 14.75
CA ALA A 60 7.01 -4.99 14.86
C ALA A 60 7.02 -3.63 14.13
N ALA A 61 8.13 -2.88 14.19
CA ALA A 61 8.26 -1.62 13.47
C ALA A 61 8.27 -1.83 11.96
N GLY A 62 8.96 -2.87 11.48
CA GLY A 62 8.99 -3.28 10.08
C GLY A 62 7.58 -3.55 9.57
N LYS A 63 6.85 -4.46 10.22
CA LYS A 63 5.45 -4.78 9.88
C LYS A 63 4.61 -3.52 9.75
N LYS A 64 4.63 -2.65 10.77
CA LYS A 64 3.86 -1.40 10.78
C LYS A 64 4.14 -0.50 9.58
N GLN A 65 5.40 -0.38 9.15
CA GLN A 65 5.75 0.46 8.00
C GLN A 65 5.24 -0.14 6.69
N PHE A 66 5.35 -1.46 6.51
CA PHE A 66 4.86 -2.13 5.31
C PHE A 66 3.33 -2.13 5.23
N ASP A 67 2.63 -2.35 6.35
CA ASP A 67 1.16 -2.22 6.43
C ASP A 67 0.71 -0.80 6.03
N ALA A 68 1.40 0.23 6.55
CA ALA A 68 1.10 1.62 6.20
C ALA A 68 1.38 1.92 4.72
N ALA A 69 2.46 1.37 4.16
CA ALA A 69 2.79 1.53 2.74
C ALA A 69 1.75 0.84 1.85
N GLU A 70 1.32 -0.38 2.17
CA GLU A 70 0.24 -1.07 1.47
C GLU A 70 -1.05 -0.25 1.51
N GLN A 71 -1.43 0.27 2.69
CA GLN A 71 -2.63 1.09 2.85
C GLN A 71 -2.57 2.36 1.98
N LEU A 72 -1.41 3.02 1.92
CA LEU A 72 -1.21 4.19 1.08
C LEU A 72 -1.36 3.86 -0.41
N LEU A 73 -0.79 2.74 -0.87
CA LEU A 73 -0.92 2.28 -2.26
C LEU A 73 -2.40 2.01 -2.61
N ARG A 74 -3.11 1.26 -1.76
CA ARG A 74 -4.55 0.98 -1.94
C ARG A 74 -5.39 2.26 -1.92
N SER A 75 -5.08 3.19 -1.04
CA SER A 75 -5.77 4.49 -0.98
C SER A 75 -5.55 5.31 -2.25
N ALA A 76 -4.34 5.31 -2.78
CA ALA A 76 -4.02 6.02 -4.03
C ALA A 76 -4.76 5.38 -5.23
N SER A 77 -4.80 4.05 -5.32
CA SER A 77 -5.62 3.35 -6.33
C SER A 77 -7.10 3.71 -6.24
N GLY A 78 -7.65 3.77 -5.01
CA GLY A 78 -9.03 4.18 -4.78
C GLY A 78 -9.32 5.63 -5.19
N ALA A 79 -8.36 6.53 -4.97
CA ALA A 79 -8.47 7.92 -5.41
C ALA A 79 -8.47 8.04 -6.95
N LEU A 80 -7.61 7.29 -7.64
CA LEU A 80 -7.59 7.25 -9.11
C LEU A 80 -8.90 6.69 -9.68
N ASP A 81 -9.47 5.64 -9.06
CA ASP A 81 -10.78 5.10 -9.43
C ASP A 81 -11.90 6.13 -9.25
N ALA A 82 -11.89 6.89 -8.15
CA ALA A 82 -12.87 7.94 -7.91
C ALA A 82 -12.78 9.07 -8.95
N VAL A 83 -11.56 9.47 -9.34
CA VAL A 83 -11.36 10.45 -10.42
C VAL A 83 -11.96 9.96 -11.74
N ARG A 84 -11.70 8.70 -12.11
CA ARG A 84 -12.28 8.10 -13.32
C ARG A 84 -13.81 8.14 -13.29
N ARG A 85 -14.42 7.67 -12.20
CA ARG A 85 -15.89 7.68 -12.05
C ARG A 85 -16.46 9.09 -12.17
N SER A 86 -15.80 10.08 -11.57
CA SER A 86 -16.23 11.48 -11.69
C SER A 86 -16.15 12.00 -13.13
N VAL A 87 -15.14 11.61 -13.91
CA VAL A 87 -15.05 11.99 -15.33
C VAL A 87 -16.18 11.34 -16.13
N ASP A 88 -16.42 10.04 -15.94
CA ASP A 88 -17.49 9.31 -16.63
C ASP A 88 -18.88 9.91 -16.31
N GLU A 89 -19.12 10.29 -15.05
CA GLU A 89 -20.36 10.96 -14.62
C GLU A 89 -20.55 12.33 -15.28
N ILE A 90 -19.50 13.15 -15.35
CA ILE A 90 -19.54 14.47 -16.01
C ILE A 90 -19.81 14.30 -17.51
N ASP A 91 -19.17 13.33 -18.15
CA ASP A 91 -19.34 13.06 -19.57
C ASP A 91 -20.76 12.57 -19.91
N GLN A 92 -21.34 11.73 -19.06
CA GLN A 92 -22.73 11.31 -19.21
C GLN A 92 -23.71 12.47 -19.01
N ALA A 93 -23.53 13.28 -17.97
CA ALA A 93 -24.38 14.44 -17.68
C ALA A 93 -24.34 15.48 -18.83
N ASN A 94 -23.17 15.71 -19.41
CA ASN A 94 -23.01 16.56 -20.57
C ASN A 94 -23.74 15.97 -21.79
N ALA A 95 -23.56 14.68 -22.08
CA ALA A 95 -24.22 14.03 -23.21
C ALA A 95 -25.76 14.06 -23.10
N GLU A 96 -26.31 13.95 -21.90
CA GLU A 96 -27.75 14.08 -21.64
C GLU A 96 -28.24 15.53 -21.78
N SER A 97 -27.42 16.52 -21.43
CA SER A 97 -27.77 17.95 -21.53
C SER A 97 -27.78 18.49 -22.97
N PHE A 98 -27.11 17.82 -23.91
CA PHE A 98 -27.09 18.16 -25.34
C PHE A 98 -28.12 17.38 -26.17
N ARG A 99 -28.95 16.55 -25.54
CA ARG A 99 -30.01 15.76 -26.17
C ARG A 99 -31.38 16.42 -26.04
#